data_AF-A0A6M1Z7D5-F1
#
_entry.id   AF-A0A6M1Z7D5-F1
#
_cell.length_a   1.000
_cell.length_b   1.000
_cell.length_c   1.000
_cell.angle_alpha   90.00
_cell.angle_beta   90.00
_cell.angle_gamma   90.00
#
_symmetry.space_group_name_H-M   'P 1'
#
loop_
_entity.id
_entity.type
_entity.pdbx_description
1 polymer ?
#
loop_
_entity_poly.entity_id
_entity_poly.type
_entity_poly.pdbx_seq_one_letter_code
_entity_poly.pdbx_strand_id
1 'polypeptide(L)'
;MIRFLCLFLLLLCNLDALSLKEPTGELKQPATTLLELFDIPSTLTPKELVPYLKAHWLQKGKERWEMEKRCEEKGKAALPLLRALGCINSIHAEKKNYQYALVLGAMGKTMQRRLDFLYKEWKRGVRFDQIVLLTGERDLDPTREKFPEGLKSETDLFLHLFDRHPLKKIAPYTLINSPKQIQKDGSLRRPTTASTMRDWLRSRPSLGDCLAISTQPFVGYQEAVVRAFLPKGFSVEGVGPGTDNCYPTADLDLEVPPVPYPLSIYLDNIAKWLVYEEKMHLLD
;
A
#
# COMPACT_ATOMS: atom_id res chain seq x y z
N MET A 1 -24.99 41.86 -3.54
CA MET A 1 -24.86 40.65 -4.37
C MET A 1 -23.44 40.04 -4.38
N ILE A 2 -22.62 40.27 -3.33
CA ILE A 2 -21.22 39.80 -3.22
C ILE A 2 -20.99 39.27 -1.79
N ARG A 3 -21.71 38.21 -1.40
CA ARG A 3 -21.49 37.50 -0.12
C ARG A 3 -21.54 35.98 -0.24
N PHE A 4 -21.70 35.44 -1.44
CA PHE A 4 -21.76 33.99 -1.68
C PHE A 4 -20.50 33.39 -2.34
N LEU A 5 -19.47 34.21 -2.64
CA LEU A 5 -18.29 33.75 -3.39
C LEU A 5 -17.10 33.31 -2.51
N CYS A 6 -17.14 33.54 -1.18
CA CYS A 6 -16.02 33.18 -0.29
C CYS A 6 -16.15 31.80 0.38
N LEU A 7 -17.29 31.10 0.23
CA LEU A 7 -17.45 29.75 0.81
C LEU A 7 -17.09 28.62 -0.15
N PHE A 8 -16.86 28.89 -1.44
CA PHE A 8 -16.51 27.88 -2.44
C PHE A 8 -15.00 27.67 -2.60
N LEU A 9 -14.17 28.54 -2.02
CA LEU A 9 -12.70 28.42 -2.04
C LEU A 9 -12.11 27.65 -0.86
N LEU A 10 -12.94 27.29 0.14
CA LEU A 10 -12.53 26.47 1.30
C LEU A 10 -12.94 25.00 1.16
N LEU A 11 -13.52 24.61 0.01
CA LEU A 11 -13.87 23.22 -0.32
C LEU A 11 -12.89 22.59 -1.32
N LEU A 12 -11.68 23.13 -1.44
CA LEU A 12 -10.51 22.34 -1.82
C LEU A 12 -10.01 21.61 -0.56
N CYS A 13 -10.90 20.85 0.08
CA CYS A 13 -10.54 20.03 1.23
C CYS A 13 -9.62 18.92 0.72
N ASN A 14 -8.32 19.12 0.96
CA ASN A 14 -7.33 18.10 1.29
C ASN A 14 -7.57 16.73 0.65
N LEU A 15 -7.43 16.66 -0.68
CA LEU A 15 -6.90 15.45 -1.32
C LEU A 15 -5.39 15.39 -1.02
N ASP A 16 -5.02 15.48 0.26
CA ASP A 16 -3.70 15.04 0.67
C ASP A 16 -3.75 13.52 0.60
N ALA A 17 -3.48 13.03 -0.60
CA ALA A 17 -3.04 11.68 -0.87
C ALA A 17 -2.13 11.22 0.28
N LEU A 18 -2.14 9.91 0.57
CA LEU A 18 -1.19 9.36 1.52
C LEU A 18 0.21 9.79 1.08
N SER A 19 0.76 10.76 1.82
CA SER A 19 2.05 11.38 1.55
C SER A 19 2.78 11.60 2.86
N LEU A 20 4.07 11.26 2.86
CA LEU A 20 5.00 11.56 3.95
C LEU A 20 5.51 13.01 3.88
N LYS A 21 5.27 13.69 2.75
CA LYS A 21 5.66 15.08 2.49
C LYS A 21 4.45 16.00 2.35
N GLU A 22 4.64 17.24 2.76
CA GLU A 22 3.77 18.36 2.41
C GLU A 22 3.93 18.71 0.92
N PRO A 23 3.00 19.46 0.31
CA PRO A 23 3.14 19.93 -1.08
C PRO A 23 4.42 20.75 -1.35
N THR A 24 5.00 21.35 -0.31
CA THR A 24 6.30 22.04 -0.37
C THR A 24 7.49 21.10 -0.56
N GLY A 25 7.29 19.79 -0.41
CA GLY A 25 8.33 18.76 -0.44
C GLY A 25 8.98 18.49 0.91
N GLU A 26 8.63 19.25 1.95
CA GLU A 26 9.10 19.03 3.32
C GLU A 26 8.39 17.84 3.95
N LEU A 27 9.04 17.13 4.88
CA LEU A 27 8.40 16.04 5.60
C LEU A 27 7.31 16.57 6.54
N LYS A 28 6.20 15.86 6.61
CA LYS A 28 5.17 16.11 7.63
C LYS A 28 5.76 15.95 9.02
N GLN A 29 5.26 16.69 10.01
CA GLN A 29 5.78 16.60 11.39
C GLN A 29 5.80 15.15 11.95
N PRO A 30 4.74 14.33 11.84
CA PRO A 30 4.84 12.93 12.27
C PRO A 30 5.99 12.14 11.59
N ALA A 31 6.30 12.48 10.34
CA ALA A 31 7.52 12.20 9.57
C ALA A 31 8.80 12.45 10.38
N THR A 32 9.03 13.73 10.62
CA THR A 32 10.23 14.26 11.27
C THR A 32 10.39 13.74 12.70
N THR A 33 9.32 13.73 13.50
CA THR A 33 9.36 13.18 14.87
C THR A 33 9.69 11.69 14.87
N LEU A 34 9.20 10.93 13.88
CA LEU A 34 9.55 9.52 13.76
C LEU A 34 11.04 9.37 13.43
N LEU A 35 11.58 10.17 12.50
CA LEU A 35 13.01 10.17 12.20
C LEU A 35 13.86 10.46 13.44
N GLU A 36 13.49 11.48 14.22
CA GLU A 36 14.13 11.82 15.49
C GLU A 36 14.05 10.66 16.50
N LEU A 37 12.88 10.03 16.64
CA LEU A 37 12.69 8.88 17.53
C LEU A 37 13.66 7.73 17.20
N PHE A 38 14.02 7.55 15.93
CA PHE A 38 14.95 6.50 15.47
C PHE A 38 16.38 7.02 15.27
N ASP A 39 16.73 8.14 15.91
CA ASP A 39 18.08 8.72 15.91
C ASP A 39 18.62 9.04 14.50
N ILE A 40 17.72 9.33 13.56
CA ILE A 40 18.09 9.76 12.20
C ILE A 40 18.56 11.22 12.28
N PRO A 41 19.76 11.56 11.79
CA PRO A 41 20.28 12.92 11.90
C PRO A 41 19.38 13.94 11.19
N SER A 42 18.91 14.95 11.91
CA SER A 42 18.09 16.05 11.37
C SER A 42 18.84 16.96 10.41
N THR A 43 20.17 16.86 10.37
CA THR A 43 21.05 17.59 9.44
C THR A 43 21.08 17.00 8.03
N LEU A 44 20.50 15.82 7.81
CA LEU A 44 20.46 15.20 6.48
C LEU A 44 19.63 16.06 5.53
N THR A 45 20.21 16.39 4.38
CA THR A 45 19.45 17.05 3.31
C THR A 45 18.42 16.08 2.70
N PRO A 46 17.39 16.58 1.99
CA PRO A 46 16.44 15.71 1.29
C PRO A 46 17.13 14.68 0.37
N LYS A 47 18.22 15.04 -0.31
CA LYS A 47 18.98 14.13 -1.19
C LYS A 47 19.75 13.04 -0.45
N GLU A 48 20.09 13.25 0.82
CA GLU A 48 20.86 12.31 1.64
C GLU A 48 19.97 11.39 2.46
N LEU A 49 18.74 11.85 2.79
CA LEU A 49 17.82 11.14 3.64
C LEU A 49 17.46 9.76 3.08
N VAL A 50 16.98 9.66 1.84
CA VAL A 50 16.57 8.37 1.27
C VAL A 50 17.73 7.37 1.17
N PRO A 51 18.94 7.73 0.69
CA PRO A 51 20.11 6.87 0.78
C PRO A 51 20.39 6.39 2.20
N TYR A 52 20.31 7.28 3.19
CA TYR A 52 20.52 6.96 4.60
C TYR A 52 19.49 5.94 5.11
N LEU A 53 18.20 6.18 4.91
CA LEU A 53 17.13 5.27 5.35
C LEU A 53 17.23 3.91 4.66
N LYS A 54 17.63 3.87 3.38
CA LYS A 54 17.87 2.60 2.67
C LYS A 54 19.06 1.82 3.22
N ALA A 55 20.04 2.48 3.84
CA ALA A 55 21.16 1.80 4.47
C ALA A 55 20.78 1.25 5.85
N HIS A 56 19.94 1.97 6.60
CA HIS A 56 19.67 1.67 8.01
C HIS A 56 18.35 0.90 8.25
N TRP A 57 17.30 1.17 7.48
CA TRP A 57 15.97 0.58 7.70
C TRP A 57 15.63 -0.56 6.75
N LEU A 58 16.14 -0.53 5.51
CA LEU A 58 15.85 -1.56 4.51
C LEU A 58 16.58 -2.87 4.81
N GLN A 59 15.84 -3.97 4.90
CA GLN A 59 16.43 -5.32 5.00
C GLN A 59 16.47 -5.98 3.61
N LYS A 60 17.53 -5.69 2.85
CA LYS A 60 17.70 -6.15 1.46
C LYS A 60 17.67 -7.67 1.35
N GLY A 61 16.98 -8.17 0.32
CA GLY A 61 16.93 -9.60 -0.01
C GLY A 61 16.07 -10.44 0.94
N LYS A 62 15.46 -9.84 1.96
CA LYS A 62 14.61 -10.54 2.92
C LYS A 62 13.14 -10.35 2.61
N GLU A 63 12.38 -11.42 2.75
CA GLU A 63 10.93 -11.38 2.82
C GLU A 63 10.47 -10.81 4.17
N ARG A 64 9.25 -10.27 4.22
CA ARG A 64 8.71 -9.59 5.42
C ARG A 64 8.76 -10.45 6.68
N TRP A 65 8.63 -11.76 6.51
CA TRP A 65 8.67 -12.74 7.59
C TRP A 65 10.08 -13.20 7.97
N GLU A 66 11.09 -12.88 7.17
CA GLU A 66 12.52 -13.14 7.43
C GLU A 66 13.19 -11.91 8.07
N MET A 67 12.48 -10.78 8.09
CA MET A 67 12.98 -9.55 8.66
C MET A 67 13.26 -9.71 10.15
N GLU A 68 14.44 -9.28 10.54
CA GLU A 68 14.81 -9.17 11.95
C GLU A 68 13.95 -8.10 12.61
N LYS A 69 13.50 -8.39 13.82
CA LYS A 69 12.88 -7.40 14.70
C LYS A 69 13.94 -6.39 15.12
N ARG A 70 13.67 -5.09 14.99
CA ARG A 70 14.64 -4.02 15.28
C ARG A 70 13.91 -2.88 15.97
N CYS A 71 14.55 -2.33 17.00
CA CYS A 71 14.07 -1.17 17.74
C CYS A 71 12.67 -1.37 18.37
N GLU A 72 12.30 -2.60 18.71
CA GLU A 72 10.97 -2.93 19.23
C GLU A 72 10.66 -2.20 20.55
N GLU A 73 11.69 -1.84 21.32
CA GLU A 73 11.59 -1.02 22.54
C GLU A 73 10.99 0.38 22.27
N LYS A 74 11.11 0.89 21.04
CA LYS A 74 10.53 2.18 20.62
C LYS A 74 9.06 2.05 20.17
N GLY A 75 8.48 0.84 20.18
CA GLY A 75 7.13 0.54 19.65
C GLY A 75 6.02 1.41 20.25
N LYS A 76 6.01 1.58 21.57
CA LYS A 76 4.99 2.40 22.27
C LYS A 76 5.05 3.87 21.84
N ALA A 77 6.24 4.43 21.69
CA ALA A 77 6.44 5.81 21.24
C ALA A 77 6.19 5.98 19.74
N ALA A 78 6.51 4.97 18.92
CA ALA A 78 6.32 5.00 17.48
C ALA A 78 4.85 4.87 17.07
N LEU A 79 4.04 4.12 17.81
CA LEU A 79 2.64 3.82 17.45
C LEU A 79 1.78 5.07 17.14
N PRO A 80 1.73 6.12 17.98
CA PRO A 80 0.95 7.32 17.65
C PRO A 80 1.45 8.03 16.38
N LEU A 81 2.77 8.05 16.15
CA LEU A 81 3.37 8.63 14.94
C LEU A 81 3.00 7.82 13.70
N LEU A 82 3.12 6.49 13.76
CA LEU A 82 2.71 5.57 12.70
C LEU A 82 1.20 5.69 12.40
N ARG A 83 0.37 5.91 13.42
CA ARG A 83 -1.07 6.14 13.25
C ARG A 83 -1.34 7.48 12.54
N ALA A 84 -0.65 8.54 12.93
CA ALA A 84 -0.74 9.85 12.29
C ALA A 84 -0.24 9.85 10.83
N LEU A 85 0.73 9.00 10.51
CA LEU A 85 1.21 8.75 9.15
C LEU A 85 0.31 7.82 8.32
N GLY A 86 -0.85 7.42 8.85
CA GLY A 86 -1.77 6.55 8.13
C GLY A 86 -1.21 5.15 7.89
N CYS A 87 -0.39 4.62 8.80
CA CYS A 87 0.18 3.26 8.68
C CYS A 87 -0.55 2.21 9.55
N ILE A 88 -1.56 2.61 10.32
CA ILE A 88 -2.24 1.74 11.31
C ILE A 88 -3.72 1.56 10.98
N ASN A 89 -4.47 2.66 10.94
CA ASN A 89 -5.92 2.65 10.75
C ASN A 89 -6.33 2.19 9.35
N SER A 90 -7.57 1.69 9.22
CA SER A 90 -8.18 1.51 7.91
C SER A 90 -8.27 2.86 7.19
N ILE A 91 -8.04 2.85 5.89
CA ILE A 91 -8.18 4.02 5.02
C ILE A 91 -9.30 3.70 4.05
N HIS A 92 -10.33 4.53 4.08
CA HIS A 92 -11.56 4.35 3.32
C HIS A 92 -11.59 5.29 2.12
N ALA A 93 -12.28 4.87 1.06
CA ALA A 93 -12.46 5.67 -0.14
C ALA A 93 -13.22 6.96 0.17
N GLU A 94 -12.68 8.08 -0.30
CA GLU A 94 -13.27 9.41 -0.25
C GLU A 94 -14.21 9.66 -1.42
N LYS A 95 -13.78 9.29 -2.65
CA LYS A 95 -14.63 9.42 -3.84
C LYS A 95 -15.69 8.31 -3.86
N LYS A 96 -16.79 8.58 -4.56
CA LYS A 96 -17.89 7.62 -4.74
C LYS A 96 -17.79 6.79 -6.01
N ASN A 97 -17.05 7.26 -7.03
CA ASN A 97 -16.94 6.57 -8.30
C ASN A 97 -15.48 6.59 -8.76
N TYR A 98 -15.02 5.46 -9.30
CA TYR A 98 -13.69 5.25 -9.88
C TYR A 98 -13.83 4.53 -11.22
N GLN A 99 -12.88 4.68 -12.13
CA GLN A 99 -12.86 3.83 -13.33
C GLN A 99 -12.34 2.43 -12.96
N TYR A 100 -11.34 2.36 -12.09
CA TYR A 100 -10.66 1.11 -11.76
C TYR A 100 -10.55 0.87 -10.27
N ALA A 101 -10.88 -0.34 -9.82
CA ALA A 101 -10.46 -0.87 -8.52
C ALA A 101 -9.26 -1.80 -8.71
N LEU A 102 -8.06 -1.34 -8.36
CA LEU A 102 -6.81 -2.08 -8.49
C LEU A 102 -6.55 -2.90 -7.22
N VAL A 103 -6.82 -4.21 -7.26
CA VAL A 103 -6.62 -5.10 -6.11
C VAL A 103 -5.23 -5.73 -6.19
N LEU A 104 -4.35 -5.34 -5.27
CA LEU A 104 -2.97 -5.80 -5.26
C LEU A 104 -2.86 -7.25 -4.74
N GLY A 105 -1.92 -8.00 -5.31
CA GLY A 105 -1.56 -9.36 -4.89
C GLY A 105 -0.83 -9.43 -3.53
N ALA A 106 -0.91 -10.59 -2.88
CA ALA A 106 -0.35 -10.87 -1.55
C ALA A 106 -0.36 -12.39 -1.23
N MET A 107 -0.19 -12.76 0.04
CA MET A 107 -0.54 -14.10 0.52
C MET A 107 -2.07 -14.24 0.60
N GLY A 108 -2.61 -15.46 0.47
CA GLY A 108 -4.05 -15.72 0.36
C GLY A 108 -4.93 -15.02 1.41
N LYS A 109 -4.59 -15.09 2.70
CA LYS A 109 -5.34 -14.39 3.77
C LYS A 109 -5.38 -12.87 3.58
N THR A 110 -4.30 -12.29 3.06
CA THR A 110 -4.21 -10.85 2.81
C THR A 110 -5.02 -10.47 1.57
N MET A 111 -4.99 -11.29 0.51
CA MET A 111 -5.86 -11.10 -0.66
C MET A 111 -7.33 -11.11 -0.27
N GLN A 112 -7.76 -12.11 0.52
CA GLN A 112 -9.14 -12.19 1.02
C GLN A 112 -9.52 -10.92 1.78
N ARG A 113 -8.66 -10.44 2.69
CA ARG A 113 -8.90 -9.18 3.42
C ARG A 113 -9.06 -7.97 2.51
N ARG A 114 -8.31 -7.90 1.41
CA ARG A 114 -8.43 -6.82 0.40
C ARG A 114 -9.75 -6.90 -0.35
N LEU A 115 -10.16 -8.11 -0.76
CA LEU A 115 -11.45 -8.35 -1.40
C LEU A 115 -12.62 -7.99 -0.47
N ASP A 116 -12.57 -8.45 0.78
CA ASP A 116 -13.58 -8.15 1.79
C ASP A 116 -13.68 -6.65 2.04
N PHE A 117 -12.54 -5.95 2.13
CA PHE A 117 -12.50 -4.51 2.30
C PHE A 117 -13.12 -3.79 1.10
N LEU A 118 -12.72 -4.13 -0.13
CA LEU A 118 -13.30 -3.54 -1.34
C LEU A 118 -14.82 -3.77 -1.42
N TYR A 119 -15.31 -4.93 -0.99
CA TYR A 119 -16.75 -5.18 -0.92
C TYR A 119 -17.45 -4.37 0.18
N LYS A 120 -16.80 -4.11 1.31
CA LYS A 120 -17.31 -3.15 2.31
C LYS A 120 -17.42 -1.74 1.72
N GLU A 121 -16.42 -1.31 0.96
CA GLU A 121 -16.47 -0.01 0.25
C GLU A 121 -17.62 0.04 -0.75
N TRP A 122 -17.83 -1.04 -1.52
CA TRP A 122 -18.99 -1.16 -2.41
C TRP A 122 -20.31 -1.01 -1.64
N LYS A 123 -20.45 -1.71 -0.50
CA LYS A 123 -21.64 -1.58 0.37
C LYS A 123 -21.81 -0.18 0.97
N ARG A 124 -20.74 0.60 1.12
CA ARG A 124 -20.75 2.02 1.54
C ARG A 124 -21.12 3.00 0.40
N GLY A 125 -21.42 2.48 -0.78
CA GLY A 125 -21.83 3.28 -1.95
C GLY A 125 -20.69 3.67 -2.88
N VAL A 126 -19.47 3.15 -2.67
CA VAL A 126 -18.37 3.33 -3.63
C VAL A 126 -18.61 2.45 -4.86
N ARG A 127 -18.34 2.97 -6.04
CA ARG A 127 -18.52 2.28 -7.32
C ARG A 127 -17.24 2.33 -8.14
N PHE A 128 -17.05 1.31 -8.95
CA PHE A 128 -15.96 1.22 -9.90
C PHE A 128 -16.44 0.53 -11.18
N ASP A 129 -15.99 1.01 -12.33
CA ASP A 129 -16.41 0.47 -13.63
C ASP A 129 -15.78 -0.90 -13.91
N GLN A 130 -14.56 -1.12 -13.40
CA GLN A 130 -13.81 -2.36 -13.61
C GLN A 130 -12.93 -2.72 -12.41
N ILE A 131 -12.83 -4.01 -12.10
CA ILE A 131 -11.87 -4.55 -11.13
C ILE A 131 -10.62 -5.03 -11.86
N VAL A 132 -9.43 -4.65 -11.40
CA VAL A 132 -8.16 -5.16 -11.93
C VAL A 132 -7.46 -5.95 -10.84
N LEU A 133 -7.32 -7.26 -11.04
CA LEU A 133 -6.60 -8.14 -10.13
C LEU A 133 -5.12 -8.15 -10.54
N LEU A 134 -4.27 -7.50 -9.74
CA LEU A 134 -2.85 -7.33 -10.02
C LEU A 134 -2.03 -8.41 -9.30
N THR A 135 -1.64 -9.46 -10.00
CA THR A 135 -0.93 -10.62 -9.47
C THR A 135 0.28 -10.99 -10.33
N GLY A 136 1.06 -11.97 -9.89
CA GLY A 136 2.10 -12.54 -10.73
C GLY A 136 2.49 -13.95 -10.33
N GLU A 137 3.44 -14.51 -11.07
CA GLU A 137 4.01 -15.84 -10.87
C GLU A 137 4.91 -15.88 -9.62
N ARG A 138 4.29 -15.77 -8.44
CA ARG A 138 4.91 -16.14 -7.16
C ARG A 138 4.47 -17.56 -6.81
N ASP A 139 5.43 -18.38 -6.41
CA ASP A 139 5.14 -19.73 -5.90
C ASP A 139 4.38 -19.62 -4.57
N LEU A 140 3.41 -20.51 -4.37
CA LEU A 140 2.69 -20.62 -3.11
C LEU A 140 3.58 -21.26 -2.04
N ASP A 141 3.51 -20.77 -0.82
CA ASP A 141 4.27 -21.32 0.31
C ASP A 141 3.35 -22.12 1.23
N PRO A 142 3.32 -23.47 1.14
CA PRO A 142 2.42 -24.30 1.94
C PRO A 142 2.70 -24.22 3.45
N THR A 143 3.87 -23.73 3.86
CA THR A 143 4.19 -23.51 5.27
C THR A 143 3.53 -22.24 5.84
N ARG A 144 3.12 -21.31 4.96
CA ARG A 144 2.59 -19.99 5.33
C ARG A 144 1.13 -19.79 4.95
N GLU A 145 0.70 -20.41 3.87
CA GLU A 145 -0.66 -20.32 3.35
C GLU A 145 -1.26 -21.71 3.16
N LYS A 146 -2.48 -21.88 3.65
CA LYS A 146 -3.31 -23.05 3.32
C LYS A 146 -4.09 -22.70 2.07
N PHE A 147 -4.00 -23.54 1.05
CA PHE A 147 -4.70 -23.37 -0.21
C PHE A 147 -5.18 -24.74 -0.72
N PRO A 148 -6.28 -24.78 -1.50
CA PRO A 148 -6.76 -26.01 -2.11
C PRO A 148 -5.73 -26.69 -3.00
N GLU A 149 -5.82 -28.01 -3.10
CA GLU A 149 -4.98 -28.79 -4.01
C GLU A 149 -5.13 -28.33 -5.47
N GLY A 150 -4.03 -28.42 -6.21
CA GLY A 150 -3.98 -28.08 -7.64
C GLY A 150 -3.67 -26.62 -7.97
N LEU A 151 -3.68 -25.70 -6.98
CA LEU A 151 -3.24 -24.32 -7.19
C LEU A 151 -1.71 -24.24 -7.19
N LYS A 152 -1.12 -23.58 -8.20
CA LYS A 152 0.34 -23.58 -8.43
C LYS A 152 0.98 -22.23 -8.14
N SER A 153 0.21 -21.15 -8.24
CA SER A 153 0.72 -19.78 -8.16
C SER A 153 -0.17 -18.86 -7.33
N GLU A 154 0.40 -17.71 -6.93
CA GLU A 154 -0.35 -16.60 -6.35
C GLU A 154 -1.55 -16.21 -7.23
N THR A 155 -1.38 -16.22 -8.55
CA THR A 155 -2.44 -15.94 -9.52
C THR A 155 -3.59 -16.94 -9.43
N ASP A 156 -3.30 -18.24 -9.34
CA ASP A 156 -4.32 -19.28 -9.20
C ASP A 156 -5.10 -19.12 -7.89
N LEU A 157 -4.38 -18.82 -6.81
CA LEU A 157 -4.98 -18.56 -5.50
C LEU A 157 -5.86 -17.31 -5.52
N PHE A 158 -5.41 -16.23 -6.16
CA PHE A 158 -6.21 -15.01 -6.24
C PHE A 158 -7.50 -15.24 -7.02
N LEU A 159 -7.42 -15.86 -8.20
CA LEU A 159 -8.60 -16.22 -8.98
C LEU A 159 -9.54 -17.15 -8.19
N HIS A 160 -8.99 -18.15 -7.51
CA HIS A 160 -9.78 -19.06 -6.67
C HIS A 160 -10.59 -18.30 -5.61
N LEU A 161 -9.97 -17.35 -4.91
CA LEU A 161 -10.63 -16.53 -3.89
C LEU A 161 -11.66 -15.59 -4.53
N PHE A 162 -11.28 -14.90 -5.61
CA PHE A 162 -12.17 -13.96 -6.30
C PHE A 162 -13.40 -14.63 -6.89
N ASP A 163 -13.26 -15.84 -7.43
CA ASP A 163 -14.34 -16.61 -8.05
C ASP A 163 -15.48 -16.96 -7.10
N ARG A 164 -15.18 -17.05 -5.81
CA ARG A 164 -16.15 -17.33 -4.73
C ARG A 164 -16.64 -16.06 -4.05
N HIS A 165 -16.02 -14.93 -4.34
CA HIS A 165 -16.30 -13.69 -3.67
C HIS A 165 -17.46 -12.93 -4.35
N PRO A 166 -18.35 -12.25 -3.59
CA PRO A 166 -19.47 -11.50 -4.17
C PRO A 166 -19.08 -10.46 -5.23
N LEU A 167 -17.87 -9.90 -5.13
CA LEU A 167 -17.34 -8.90 -6.08
C LEU A 167 -17.31 -9.39 -7.54
N LYS A 168 -17.12 -10.68 -7.79
CA LYS A 168 -17.09 -11.22 -9.16
C LYS A 168 -18.38 -10.93 -9.94
N LYS A 169 -19.51 -10.80 -9.25
CA LYS A 169 -20.83 -10.55 -9.85
C LYS A 169 -21.16 -9.06 -9.99
N ILE A 170 -20.30 -8.18 -9.48
CA ILE A 170 -20.62 -6.75 -9.29
C ILE A 170 -20.07 -5.88 -10.42
N ALA A 171 -18.87 -6.17 -10.89
CA ALA A 171 -18.22 -5.40 -11.95
C ALA A 171 -17.41 -6.35 -12.85
N PRO A 172 -17.20 -6.01 -14.13
CA PRO A 172 -16.26 -6.72 -14.98
C PRO A 172 -14.86 -6.68 -14.36
N TYR A 173 -14.05 -7.70 -14.64
CA TYR A 173 -12.70 -7.75 -14.13
C TYR A 173 -11.66 -8.09 -15.20
N THR A 174 -10.43 -7.69 -14.94
CA THR A 174 -9.24 -8.11 -15.70
C THR A 174 -8.22 -8.67 -14.74
N LEU A 175 -7.65 -9.81 -15.13
CA LEU A 175 -6.54 -10.43 -14.43
C LEU A 175 -5.23 -10.04 -15.10
N ILE A 176 -4.29 -9.54 -14.31
CA ILE A 176 -2.92 -9.31 -14.73
C ILE A 176 -2.05 -10.34 -14.03
N ASN A 177 -1.47 -11.24 -14.80
CA ASN A 177 -0.52 -12.24 -14.33
C ASN A 177 0.89 -11.88 -14.84
N SER A 178 1.65 -11.14 -14.05
CA SER A 178 3.03 -10.81 -14.41
C SER A 178 3.94 -12.04 -14.30
N PRO A 179 4.78 -12.33 -15.31
CA PRO A 179 5.73 -13.43 -15.24
C PRO A 179 6.92 -13.12 -14.33
N LYS A 180 7.62 -14.16 -13.84
CA LYS A 180 8.92 -14.00 -13.16
C LYS A 180 9.90 -13.24 -14.06
N GLN A 181 10.72 -12.39 -13.46
CA GLN A 181 11.68 -11.53 -14.19
C GLN A 181 13.09 -12.09 -14.06
N ILE A 182 13.79 -12.26 -15.18
CA ILE A 182 15.20 -12.67 -15.19
C ILE A 182 16.07 -11.48 -14.74
N GLN A 183 16.89 -11.71 -13.72
CA GLN A 183 17.87 -10.74 -13.21
C GLN A 183 19.17 -10.79 -14.02
N LYS A 184 20.06 -9.81 -13.81
CA LYS A 184 21.35 -9.73 -14.52
C LYS A 184 22.23 -10.96 -14.31
N ASP A 185 22.10 -11.61 -13.17
CA ASP A 185 22.81 -12.84 -12.81
C ASP A 185 22.10 -14.12 -13.30
N GLY A 186 21.03 -14.00 -14.10
CA GLY A 186 20.23 -15.11 -14.60
C GLY A 186 19.21 -15.67 -13.60
N SER A 187 19.24 -15.24 -12.34
CA SER A 187 18.26 -15.68 -11.34
C SER A 187 16.86 -15.14 -11.64
N LEU A 188 15.83 -15.90 -11.25
CA LEU A 188 14.45 -15.45 -11.38
C LEU A 188 14.03 -14.63 -10.16
N ARG A 189 13.54 -13.42 -10.40
CA ARG A 189 12.92 -12.56 -9.40
C ARG A 189 11.41 -12.61 -9.53
N ARG A 190 10.73 -12.74 -8.40
CA ARG A 190 9.27 -12.63 -8.36
C ARG A 190 8.77 -11.28 -8.92
N PRO A 191 7.56 -11.24 -9.49
CA PRO A 191 6.89 -10.00 -9.84
C PRO A 191 6.74 -9.05 -8.64
N THR A 192 6.66 -7.76 -8.95
CA THR A 192 6.45 -6.67 -7.99
C THR A 192 5.22 -5.88 -8.42
N THR A 193 4.65 -5.06 -7.53
CA THR A 193 3.58 -4.13 -7.93
C THR A 193 3.97 -3.27 -9.14
N ALA A 194 5.24 -2.85 -9.20
CA ALA A 194 5.78 -2.11 -10.34
C ALA A 194 5.76 -2.91 -11.66
N SER A 195 5.89 -4.23 -11.63
CA SER A 195 5.77 -5.05 -12.84
C SER A 195 4.31 -5.29 -13.23
N THR A 196 3.44 -5.57 -12.25
CA THR A 196 2.01 -5.76 -12.51
C THR A 196 1.36 -4.51 -13.07
N MET A 197 1.74 -3.33 -12.57
CA MET A 197 1.30 -2.05 -13.14
C MET A 197 1.77 -1.86 -14.59
N ARG A 198 3.03 -2.17 -14.90
CA ARG A 198 3.54 -2.10 -16.28
C ARG A 198 2.80 -3.05 -17.22
N ASP A 199 2.53 -4.26 -16.77
CA ASP A 199 1.81 -5.26 -17.56
C ASP A 199 0.33 -4.87 -17.75
N TRP A 200 -0.31 -4.28 -16.73
CA TRP A 200 -1.65 -3.71 -16.87
C TRP A 200 -1.68 -2.57 -17.90
N LEU A 201 -0.75 -1.61 -17.81
CA LEU A 201 -0.72 -0.46 -18.72
C LEU A 201 -0.49 -0.85 -20.19
N ARG A 202 0.08 -2.03 -20.47
CA ARG A 202 0.18 -2.57 -21.84
C ARG A 202 -1.18 -2.88 -22.46
N SER A 203 -2.22 -3.11 -21.66
CA SER A 203 -3.59 -3.25 -22.19
C SER A 203 -4.22 -1.92 -22.60
N ARG A 204 -3.49 -0.80 -22.43
CA ARG A 204 -3.91 0.57 -22.76
C ARG A 204 -5.26 0.94 -22.11
N PRO A 205 -5.37 0.87 -20.77
CA PRO A 205 -6.58 1.32 -20.08
C PRO A 205 -6.86 2.80 -20.41
N SER A 206 -8.15 3.16 -20.49
CA SER A 206 -8.56 4.55 -20.58
C SER A 206 -8.12 5.32 -19.34
N LEU A 207 -7.87 6.62 -19.49
CA LEU A 207 -7.58 7.50 -18.35
C LEU A 207 -8.75 7.48 -17.36
N GLY A 208 -8.45 7.62 -16.07
CA GLY A 208 -9.48 7.70 -15.05
C GLY A 208 -8.96 7.63 -13.62
N ASP A 209 -9.90 7.61 -12.68
CA ASP A 209 -9.64 7.50 -11.26
C ASP A 209 -9.43 6.04 -10.86
N CYS A 210 -8.32 5.76 -10.19
CA CYS A 210 -7.98 4.44 -9.67
C CYS A 210 -8.15 4.39 -8.15
N LEU A 211 -8.90 3.42 -7.65
CA LEU A 211 -8.90 3.02 -6.25
C LEU A 211 -7.90 1.87 -6.07
N ALA A 212 -6.76 2.10 -5.42
CA ALA A 212 -5.73 1.10 -5.20
C ALA A 212 -5.89 0.43 -3.83
N ILE A 213 -6.16 -0.88 -3.81
CA ILE A 213 -6.46 -1.61 -2.58
C ILE A 213 -5.24 -2.40 -2.12
N SER A 214 -4.73 -2.02 -0.95
CA SER A 214 -3.65 -2.69 -0.23
C SER A 214 -4.11 -3.04 1.20
N THR A 215 -3.18 -3.37 2.09
CA THR A 215 -3.43 -3.59 3.53
C THR A 215 -2.38 -2.86 4.33
N GLN A 216 -2.73 -2.32 5.49
CA GLN A 216 -1.75 -1.67 6.35
C GLN A 216 -0.63 -2.62 6.82
N PRO A 217 0.60 -2.10 6.99
CA PRO A 217 1.03 -0.71 6.85
C PRO A 217 1.36 -0.27 5.41
N PHE A 218 1.07 -1.09 4.41
CA PHE A 218 1.57 -0.91 3.05
C PHE A 218 0.67 -0.03 2.17
N VAL A 219 -0.38 0.63 2.69
CA VAL A 219 -1.31 1.37 1.84
C VAL A 219 -0.62 2.56 1.18
N GLY A 220 -0.01 3.46 1.96
CA GLY A 220 0.67 4.65 1.42
C GLY A 220 1.83 4.30 0.48
N TYR A 221 2.69 3.36 0.87
CA TYR A 221 3.75 2.86 -0.01
C TYR A 221 3.22 2.33 -1.34
N GLN A 222 2.18 1.48 -1.31
CA GLN A 222 1.67 0.88 -2.55
C GLN A 222 0.95 1.91 -3.42
N GLU A 223 0.26 2.88 -2.83
CA GLU A 223 -0.26 4.04 -3.56
C GLU A 223 0.86 4.80 -4.26
N ALA A 224 1.96 5.09 -3.55
CA ALA A 224 3.10 5.76 -4.13
C ALA A 224 3.72 4.96 -5.28
N VAL A 225 3.81 3.63 -5.16
CA VAL A 225 4.23 2.77 -6.28
C VAL A 225 3.28 2.93 -7.46
N VAL A 226 1.97 2.75 -7.26
CA VAL A 226 0.98 2.82 -8.34
C VAL A 226 1.04 4.18 -9.03
N ARG A 227 1.04 5.27 -8.26
CA ARG A 227 1.13 6.65 -8.75
C ARG A 227 2.35 6.89 -9.62
N ALA A 228 3.51 6.34 -9.24
CA ALA A 228 4.75 6.51 -10.01
C ALA A 228 4.76 5.79 -11.37
N PHE A 229 3.85 4.85 -11.61
CA PHE A 229 3.72 4.16 -12.90
C PHE A 229 2.54 4.64 -13.74
N LEU A 230 1.55 5.28 -13.13
CA LEU A 230 0.39 5.80 -13.84
C LEU A 230 0.79 6.99 -14.74
N PRO A 231 0.37 6.99 -16.02
CA PRO A 231 0.56 8.15 -16.89
C PRO A 231 -0.18 9.40 -16.37
N LYS A 232 0.26 10.57 -16.83
CA LYS A 232 -0.46 11.82 -16.60
C LYS A 232 -1.91 11.71 -17.09
N GLY A 233 -2.86 12.17 -16.27
CA GLY A 233 -4.29 12.11 -16.53
C GLY A 233 -5.02 10.99 -15.78
N PHE A 234 -4.30 10.01 -15.23
CA PHE A 234 -4.85 9.17 -14.18
C PHE A 234 -4.80 9.88 -12.83
N SER A 235 -5.72 9.53 -11.93
CA SER A 235 -5.57 9.79 -10.50
C SER A 235 -5.58 8.47 -9.73
N VAL A 236 -5.02 8.46 -8.53
CA VAL A 236 -5.06 7.30 -7.65
C VAL A 236 -5.32 7.70 -6.21
N GLU A 237 -6.07 6.86 -5.53
CA GLU A 237 -6.33 6.90 -4.09
C GLU A 237 -6.05 5.52 -3.49
N GLY A 238 -5.17 5.46 -2.50
CA GLY A 238 -4.79 4.24 -1.79
C GLY A 238 -5.71 3.99 -0.61
N VAL A 239 -6.33 2.81 -0.56
CA VAL A 239 -7.22 2.39 0.52
C VAL A 239 -6.88 1.00 1.02
N GLY A 240 -7.38 0.67 2.21
CA GLY A 240 -7.22 -0.69 2.72
C GLY A 240 -7.63 -0.87 4.17
N PRO A 241 -7.78 -2.13 4.61
CA PRO A 241 -8.05 -2.44 6.00
C PRO A 241 -6.83 -2.12 6.88
N GLY A 242 -7.13 -1.64 8.07
CA GLY A 242 -6.16 -1.38 9.14
C GLY A 242 -5.55 -2.64 9.73
N THR A 243 -4.56 -2.43 10.59
CA THR A 243 -3.86 -3.49 11.33
C THR A 243 -4.56 -3.91 12.62
N ASP A 244 -5.51 -3.12 13.11
CA ASP A 244 -6.18 -3.31 14.41
C ASP A 244 -6.94 -4.65 14.55
N ASN A 245 -7.34 -5.28 13.43
CA ASN A 245 -8.00 -6.60 13.42
C ASN A 245 -7.05 -7.80 13.36
N CYS A 246 -5.73 -7.59 13.48
CA CYS A 246 -4.72 -8.66 13.38
C CYS A 246 -4.46 -9.41 14.70
N TYR A 247 -4.94 -8.90 15.84
CA TYR A 247 -4.78 -9.55 17.14
C TYR A 247 -6.16 -9.73 17.80
N PRO A 248 -6.56 -10.96 18.18
CA PRO A 248 -7.66 -11.12 19.12
C PRO A 248 -7.24 -10.48 20.45
N THR A 249 -7.88 -9.38 20.82
CA THR A 249 -7.61 -8.59 22.03
C THR A 249 -8.01 -9.30 23.33
N ALA A 250 -8.21 -10.62 23.31
CA ALA A 250 -8.87 -11.35 24.40
C ALA A 250 -7.92 -11.71 25.56
N ASP A 251 -6.60 -11.80 25.34
CA ASP A 251 -5.70 -12.45 26.32
C ASP A 251 -4.46 -11.61 26.73
N LEU A 252 -4.42 -10.31 26.44
CA LEU A 252 -3.28 -9.47 26.81
C LEU A 252 -3.75 -8.24 27.59
N ASP A 253 -3.61 -8.31 28.92
CA ASP A 253 -3.65 -7.18 29.87
C ASP A 253 -2.45 -6.23 29.62
N LEU A 254 -2.30 -5.73 28.40
CA LEU A 254 -1.33 -4.72 28.04
C LEU A 254 -2.04 -3.37 27.98
N GLU A 255 -1.66 -2.46 28.88
CA GLU A 255 -2.17 -1.07 28.92
C GLU A 255 -1.96 -0.30 27.59
N VAL A 256 -1.09 -0.80 26.72
CA VAL A 256 -0.94 -0.33 25.33
C VAL A 256 -0.80 -1.55 24.41
N PRO A 257 -1.69 -1.74 23.42
CA PRO A 257 -1.57 -2.86 22.50
C PRO A 257 -0.23 -2.76 21.74
N PRO A 258 0.50 -3.88 21.56
CA PRO A 258 1.76 -3.88 20.83
C PRO A 258 1.52 -3.43 19.39
N VAL A 259 2.57 -2.87 18.77
CA VAL A 259 2.52 -2.55 17.34
C VAL A 259 2.17 -3.83 16.57
N PRO A 260 1.18 -3.83 15.66
CA PRO A 260 0.68 -5.07 15.06
C PRO A 260 1.65 -5.85 14.17
N TYR A 261 2.80 -5.27 13.87
CA TYR A 261 3.90 -5.92 13.17
C TYR A 261 5.21 -5.48 13.84
N PRO A 262 6.30 -6.24 13.69
CA PRO A 262 7.63 -5.76 14.07
C PRO A 262 7.89 -4.36 13.51
N LEU A 263 8.50 -3.48 14.31
CA LEU A 263 8.76 -2.10 13.89
C LEU A 263 9.60 -2.04 12.61
N SER A 264 10.50 -3.00 12.43
CA SER A 264 11.31 -3.11 11.22
C SER A 264 10.49 -3.16 9.93
N ILE A 265 9.28 -3.74 9.95
CA ILE A 265 8.37 -3.77 8.79
C ILE A 265 7.85 -2.37 8.46
N TYR A 266 7.51 -1.56 9.47
CA TYR A 266 7.06 -0.19 9.26
C TYR A 266 8.18 0.69 8.73
N LEU A 267 9.37 0.57 9.32
CA LEU A 267 10.56 1.34 8.91
C LEU A 267 10.97 1.00 7.47
N ASP A 268 11.02 -0.28 7.11
CA ASP A 268 11.29 -0.72 5.74
C ASP A 268 10.23 -0.18 4.75
N ASN A 269 8.96 -0.20 5.14
CA ASN A 269 7.87 0.33 4.34
C ASN A 269 7.99 1.85 4.12
N ILE A 270 8.27 2.63 5.17
CA ILE A 270 8.44 4.09 5.09
C ILE A 270 9.66 4.45 4.24
N ALA A 271 10.78 3.75 4.41
CA ALA A 271 11.96 3.95 3.57
C ALA A 271 11.66 3.69 2.09
N LYS A 272 10.88 2.64 1.77
CA LYS A 272 10.44 2.35 0.41
C LYS A 272 9.45 3.40 -0.12
N TRP A 273 8.57 3.91 0.73
CA TRP A 273 7.59 4.93 0.37
C TRP A 273 8.28 6.23 -0.07
N LEU A 274 9.21 6.75 0.73
CA LEU A 274 9.96 7.96 0.40
C LEU A 274 10.72 7.85 -0.93
N VAL A 275 11.24 6.68 -1.28
CA VAL A 275 11.90 6.45 -2.58
C VAL A 275 10.96 6.73 -3.76
N TYR A 276 9.67 6.39 -3.63
CA TYR A 276 8.72 6.61 -4.72
C TYR A 276 8.20 8.05 -4.75
N GLU A 277 8.03 8.69 -3.59
CA GLU A 277 7.70 10.12 -3.55
C GLU A 277 8.80 10.99 -4.18
N GLU A 278 10.08 10.69 -3.90
CA GLU A 278 11.19 11.41 -4.55
C GLU A 278 11.24 11.22 -6.06
N LYS A 279 10.87 10.05 -6.56
CA LYS A 279 10.82 9.80 -8.01
C LYS A 279 9.72 10.62 -8.70
N MET A 280 8.61 10.89 -8.03
CA MET A 280 7.53 11.67 -8.61
C MET A 280 7.91 13.13 -8.79
N HIS A 281 8.58 13.72 -7.79
CA HIS A 281 9.06 15.11 -7.88
C HIS A 281 10.09 15.35 -9.01
N LEU A 282 10.69 14.30 -9.57
CA LEU A 282 11.60 14.40 -10.72
C LEU A 282 10.87 14.29 -12.07
N LEU A 283 9.59 13.93 -12.08
CA LEU A 283 8.79 13.70 -13.28
C LEU A 283 7.77 14.81 -13.56
N ASP A 284 7.53 15.68 -12.57
CA ASP A 284 6.74 16.91 -12.69
C ASP A 284 7.60 18.11 -13.12
#